data_AF-K2B4E6-F1
#
_entry.id   AF-K2B4E6-F1
#
_cell.length_a   1.000
_cell.length_b   1.000
_cell.length_c   1.000
_cell.angle_alpha   90.00
_cell.angle_beta   90.00
_cell.angle_gamma   90.00
#
_symmetry.space_group_name_H-M   'P 1'
#
loop_
_entity.id
_entity.type
_entity.pdbx_description
1 polymer ?
#
loop_
_entity_poly.entity_id
_entity_poly.type
_entity_poly.pdbx_seq_one_letter_code
_entity_poly.pdbx_strand_id
1 'polypeptide(L)'
;APFKLGIEECFQLIDDLKSCQPGKNGVPKNIASGDGTSLVDSILVVDGVITVTPRDQYGIKPTDTYILTPAVKNNQLTWKSSGGGVDEGYAN
;
A
#
# COMPACT_ATOMS: atom_id res chain seq x y z
N ALA A 1 0.55 -6.88 8.28
CA ALA A 1 2.00 -6.65 8.17
C ALA A 1 2.24 -5.23 7.64
N PRO A 2 3.32 -4.54 8.01
CA PRO A 2 3.57 -3.17 7.56
C PRO A 2 4.17 -3.15 6.15
N PHE A 3 3.32 -2.98 5.13
CA PHE A 3 3.73 -2.98 3.72
C PHE A 3 4.72 -1.84 3.36
N LYS A 4 4.49 -0.64 3.90
CA LYS A 4 5.34 0.53 3.68
C LYS A 4 6.79 0.29 4.10
N LEU A 5 6.99 -0.22 5.31
CA LEU A 5 8.32 -0.55 5.84
C LEU A 5 9.01 -1.61 4.97
N GLY A 6 8.29 -2.68 4.57
CA GLY A 6 8.88 -3.71 3.73
C GLY A 6 9.34 -3.20 2.37
N ILE A 7 8.62 -2.24 1.77
CA ILE A 7 9.03 -1.60 0.51
C ILE A 7 10.24 -0.68 0.72
N GLU A 8 10.28 0.08 1.82
CA GLU A 8 11.42 0.92 2.18
C GLU A 8 12.69 0.09 2.38
N GLU A 9 12.63 -0.98 3.17
CA GLU A 9 13.77 -1.88 3.41
C GLU A 9 14.24 -2.56 2.12
N CYS A 10 13.31 -3.08 1.31
CA CYS A 10 13.65 -3.66 0.03
C CYS A 10 14.38 -2.65 -0.88
N PHE A 11 13.88 -1.42 -0.99
CA PHE A 11 14.52 -0.39 -1.80
C PHE A 11 15.91 -0.04 -1.28
N GLN A 12 16.11 0.09 0.04
CA GLN A 12 17.43 0.38 0.60
C GLN A 12 18.45 -0.74 0.37
N LEU A 13 18.02 -2.00 0.29
CA LEU A 13 18.90 -3.15 0.10
C LEU A 13 19.21 -3.44 -1.38
N ILE A 14 18.23 -3.23 -2.26
CA ILE A 14 18.31 -3.64 -3.67
C ILE A 14 18.57 -2.44 -4.59
N ASP A 15 18.28 -1.22 -4.13
CA ASP A 15 18.37 0.03 -4.91
C ASP A 15 17.49 0.00 -6.19
N ASP A 16 16.45 -0.83 -6.20
CA ASP A 16 15.47 -0.91 -7.29
C ASP A 16 14.06 -1.19 -6.74
N LEU A 17 13.17 -0.21 -6.89
CA LEU A 17 11.79 -0.29 -6.42
C LEU A 17 10.98 -1.34 -7.19
N LYS A 18 11.32 -1.62 -8.45
CA LYS A 18 10.63 -2.65 -9.24
C LYS A 18 10.91 -4.06 -8.73
N SER A 19 12.02 -4.24 -8.03
CA SER A 19 12.36 -5.49 -7.37
C SER A 19 11.60 -5.70 -6.04
N CYS A 20 10.88 -4.68 -5.54
CA CYS A 20 10.09 -4.72 -4.31
C CYS A 20 8.67 -5.23 -4.54
N GLN A 21 8.60 -6.45 -5.05
CA GLN A 21 7.35 -7.15 -5.35
C GLN A 21 6.81 -7.88 -4.10
N PRO A 22 5.48 -8.05 -4.00
CA PRO A 22 4.87 -8.72 -2.86
C PRO A 22 5.40 -10.13 -2.65
N GLY A 23 5.74 -10.46 -1.40
CA GLY A 23 6.30 -11.75 -1.01
C GLY A 23 7.79 -11.95 -1.34
N LYS A 24 8.49 -10.92 -1.81
CA LYS A 24 9.92 -10.96 -2.11
C LYS A 24 10.68 -9.90 -1.30
N ASN A 25 11.97 -10.15 -1.04
CA ASN A 25 12.88 -9.16 -0.45
C ASN A 25 12.34 -8.49 0.82
N GLY A 26 11.63 -9.24 1.68
CA GLY A 26 11.03 -8.73 2.91
C GLY A 26 9.66 -8.04 2.75
N VAL A 27 9.21 -7.75 1.52
CA VAL A 27 7.87 -7.21 1.27
C VAL A 27 6.81 -8.27 1.60
N PRO A 28 5.80 -7.94 2.44
CA PRO A 28 4.71 -8.87 2.72
C PRO A 28 3.98 -9.32 1.45
N LYS A 29 3.41 -10.53 1.48
CA LYS A 29 2.50 -10.97 0.42
C LYS A 29 1.26 -10.09 0.41
N ASN A 30 0.67 -9.90 -0.77
CA ASN A 30 -0.63 -9.25 -0.90
C ASN A 30 -1.68 -9.93 -0.01
N ILE A 31 -2.66 -9.14 0.41
CA ILE A 31 -3.86 -9.63 1.07
C ILE A 31 -4.95 -9.68 0.00
N ALA A 32 -5.42 -10.88 -0.32
CA ALA A 32 -6.49 -11.05 -1.31
C ALA A 32 -7.82 -10.49 -0.78
N SER A 33 -8.75 -10.19 -1.69
CA SER A 33 -10.10 -9.75 -1.31
C SER A 33 -10.77 -10.77 -0.40
N GLY A 34 -11.43 -10.29 0.64
CA GLY A 34 -12.02 -11.12 1.68
C GLY A 34 -11.06 -11.51 2.81
N ASP A 35 -9.75 -11.55 2.59
CA ASP A 35 -8.74 -12.03 3.56
C ASP A 35 -8.22 -10.93 4.50
N GLY A 36 -8.63 -9.67 4.29
CA GLY A 36 -8.28 -8.55 5.16
C GLY A 36 -8.93 -8.59 6.54
N THR A 37 -8.52 -7.68 7.43
CA THR A 37 -9.05 -7.60 8.80
C THR A 37 -9.78 -6.28 9.03
N SER A 38 -10.82 -6.31 9.85
CA SER A 38 -11.65 -5.13 10.16
C SER A 38 -12.16 -4.47 8.87
N LEU A 39 -12.01 -3.16 8.72
CA LEU A 39 -12.44 -2.38 7.56
C LEU A 39 -11.59 -2.60 6.31
N VAL A 40 -10.45 -3.29 6.40
CA VAL A 40 -9.62 -3.58 5.22
C VAL A 40 -10.10 -4.88 4.59
N ASP A 41 -10.39 -4.85 3.29
CA ASP A 41 -10.76 -6.04 2.52
C ASP A 41 -9.55 -6.68 1.86
N SER A 42 -8.72 -5.87 1.18
CA SER A 42 -7.53 -6.31 0.45
C SER A 42 -6.41 -5.29 0.47
N ILE A 43 -5.19 -5.78 0.23
CA ILE A 43 -4.00 -4.94 0.01
C ILE A 43 -3.23 -5.50 -1.18
N LEU A 44 -3.03 -4.66 -2.18
CA LEU A 44 -2.29 -4.95 -3.40
C LEU A 44 -1.03 -4.08 -3.48
N VAL A 45 0.12 -4.70 -3.70
CA VAL A 45 1.37 -4.00 -4.05
C VAL A 45 1.72 -4.24 -5.51
N VAL A 46 1.96 -3.16 -6.26
CA VAL A 46 2.49 -3.20 -7.63
C VAL A 46 3.57 -2.13 -7.75
N ASP A 47 4.79 -2.53 -8.09
CA ASP A 47 5.94 -1.63 -8.26
C ASP A 47 6.14 -0.64 -7.08
N GLY A 48 5.92 -1.14 -5.86
CA GLY A 48 6.01 -0.36 -4.62
C GLY A 48 4.79 0.52 -4.30
N VAL A 49 3.83 0.66 -5.22
CA VAL A 49 2.55 1.32 -4.93
C VAL A 49 1.69 0.38 -4.10
N ILE A 50 1.21 0.86 -2.95
CA ILE A 50 0.35 0.09 -2.05
C ILE A 50 -1.07 0.60 -2.23
N THR A 51 -1.98 -0.28 -2.63
CA THR A 51 -3.42 0.01 -2.71
C THR A 51 -4.15 -0.78 -1.64
N VAL A 52 -4.82 -0.06 -0.73
CA VAL A 52 -5.70 -0.63 0.28
C VAL A 52 -7.14 -0.43 -0.18
N THR A 53 -7.88 -1.52 -0.28
CA THR A 53 -9.32 -1.49 -0.59
C THR A 53 -10.09 -1.82 0.68
N PRO A 54 -11.01 -0.96 1.12
CA PRO A 54 -11.81 -1.23 2.30
C PRO A 54 -12.99 -2.17 1.99
N ARG A 55 -13.58 -2.73 3.04
CA ARG A 55 -14.87 -3.43 2.98
C ARG A 55 -16.01 -2.42 2.85
N ASP A 56 -17.10 -2.84 2.22
CA ASP A 56 -18.34 -2.08 2.21
C ASP A 56 -19.01 -2.18 3.59
N GLN A 57 -18.69 -1.24 4.49
CA GLN A 57 -19.13 -1.29 5.88
C GLN A 57 -19.14 0.11 6.52
N TYR A 58 -20.16 0.39 7.33
CA TYR A 58 -20.33 1.66 8.07
C TYR A 58 -20.29 2.92 7.20
N GLY A 59 -20.70 2.82 5.94
CA GLY A 59 -20.69 3.94 4.99
C GLY A 59 -19.38 4.11 4.23
N ILE A 60 -18.35 3.33 4.55
CA ILE A 60 -17.13 3.21 3.73
C ILE A 60 -17.42 2.23 2.59
N LYS A 61 -17.10 2.63 1.37
CA LYS A 61 -17.28 1.83 0.14
C LYS A 61 -15.94 1.32 -0.37
N PRO A 62 -15.90 0.24 -1.17
CA PRO A 62 -14.68 -0.23 -1.81
C PRO A 62 -13.97 0.81 -2.69
N THR A 63 -14.69 1.84 -3.14
CA THR A 63 -14.14 2.99 -3.87
C THR A 63 -13.33 3.94 -2.98
N ASP A 64 -13.49 3.86 -1.66
CA ASP A 64 -12.82 4.72 -0.68
C ASP A 64 -11.42 4.18 -0.39
N THR A 65 -10.68 3.87 -1.47
CA THR A 65 -9.34 3.31 -1.44
C THR A 65 -8.37 4.26 -0.74
N TYR A 66 -7.35 3.67 -0.11
CA TYR A 66 -6.16 4.39 0.32
C TYR A 66 -4.95 3.91 -0.46
N ILE A 67 -4.34 4.80 -1.23
CA ILE A 67 -3.23 4.50 -2.14
C ILE A 67 -2.00 5.26 -1.68
N LEU A 68 -0.93 4.53 -1.38
CA LEU A 68 0.39 5.06 -1.09
C LEU A 68 1.31 4.87 -2.29
N THR A 69 1.72 5.99 -2.89
CA THR A 69 2.64 6.01 -4.03
C THR A 69 4.02 6.47 -3.56
N PRO A 70 5.07 5.65 -3.67
CA PRO A 70 6.43 6.07 -3.38
C PRO A 70 7.04 6.86 -4.55
N ALA A 71 7.94 7.78 -4.21
CA ALA A 71 8.81 8.47 -5.15
C ALA A 71 10.23 8.50 -4.58
N VAL A 72 11.21 8.10 -5.38
CA VAL A 72 12.62 8.13 -5.00
C VAL A 72 13.12 9.57 -4.98
N LYS A 73 13.65 10.02 -3.85
CA LYS A 73 14.28 11.32 -3.68
C LYS A 73 15.48 11.18 -2.76
N ASN A 74 16.66 11.56 -3.23
CA ASN A 74 17.91 11.49 -2.47
C ASN A 74 18.15 10.10 -1.84
N ASN A 75 17.99 9.04 -2.64
CA ASN A 75 18.11 7.64 -2.22
C ASN A 75 17.14 7.17 -1.12
N GLN A 76 16.05 7.89 -0.91
CA GLN A 76 14.99 7.54 0.04
C GLN A 76 13.63 7.57 -0.65
N LEU A 77 12.66 6.84 -0.07
CA LEU A 77 11.29 6.89 -0.54
C LEU A 77 10.53 8.01 0.17
N THR A 78 9.96 8.90 -0.63
CA THR A 78 8.93 9.84 -0.19
C THR A 78 7.57 9.31 -0.61
N TRP A 79 6.52 9.53 0.18
CA TRP A 79 5.23 8.90 -0.03
C TRP A 79 4.13 9.92 -0.21
N LYS A 80 3.29 9.70 -1.22
CA LYS A 80 2.08 10.47 -1.47
C LYS A 80 0.86 9.57 -1.27
N SER A 81 -0.05 10.00 -0.41
CA SER A 81 -1.38 9.42 -0.25
C SER A 81 -2.37 9.94 -1.30
N SER A 82 -3.31 9.09 -1.70
CA SER A 82 -4.38 9.39 -2.65
C SER A 82 -5.49 8.32 -2.58
N GLY A 83 -6.53 8.46 -3.38
CA GLY A 83 -7.65 7.51 -3.49
C GLY A 83 -8.92 8.04 -2.83
N GLY A 84 -10.05 7.37 -3.05
CA GLY A 84 -11.35 7.88 -2.59
C GLY A 84 -11.44 8.15 -1.09
N GLY A 85 -10.76 7.35 -0.25
CA GLY A 85 -10.75 7.58 1.20
C GLY A 85 -9.96 8.83 1.60
N VAL A 86 -8.99 9.26 0.78
CA VAL A 86 -8.27 10.53 0.98
C VAL A 86 -9.12 11.69 0.48
N ASP A 87 -9.78 11.54 -0.67
CA ASP A 87 -10.64 12.56 -1.26
C ASP A 87 -11.84 12.89 -0.35
N GLU A 88 -12.41 11.88 0.32
CA GLU A 88 -13.50 12.01 1.30
C GLU A 88 -13.00 12.41 2.71
N GLY A 89 -11.68 12.50 2.94
CA GLY A 89 -11.09 12.93 4.20
C GLY A 89 -11.05 11.87 5.31
N TYR A 90 -11.20 10.59 4.99
CA TYR A 90 -11.11 9.47 5.94
C TYR A 90 -9.67 9.04 6.24
N ALA A 91 -8.74 9.32 5.32
CA ALA A 91 -7.34 8.93 5.41
C ALA A 91 -6.41 10.05 4.89
N ASN A 92 -5.13 10.00 5.29
CA ASN A 92 -4.09 10.99 4.94
C ASN A 92 -2.75 10.34 4.60
#